data_AF-A0A7G3FM38-F1
#
_entry.id   AF-A0A7G3FM38-F1
#
_cell.length_a   1.000
_cell.length_b   1.000
_cell.length_c   1.000
_cell.angle_alpha   90.00
_cell.angle_beta   90.00
_cell.angle_gamma   90.00
#
_symmetry.space_group_name_H-M   'P 1'
#
loop_
_entity.id
_entity.type
_entity.pdbx_description
1 polymer ?
#
loop_
_entity_poly.entity_id
_entity_poly.type
_entity_poly.pdbx_seq_one_letter_code
_entity_poly.pdbx_strand_id
1 'polypeptide(L)' 'MVLEGQWEKPYSREKAVYPTEFVKEAKFWPTVARIDSAYGDRNLMCSCIPVSDYQEEEAMA' A
#
# COMPACT_ATOMS: atom_id res chain seq x y z
N MET A 1 8.03 -0.19 1.26
CA MET A 1 6.86 -0.56 2.08
C MET A 1 7.20 -0.34 3.55
N VAL A 2 6.25 -0.35 4.50
CA VAL A 2 6.59 -0.12 5.92
C VAL A 2 7.33 -1.32 6.53
N LEU A 3 6.83 -2.54 6.27
CA LEU A 3 7.34 -3.77 6.89
C LEU A 3 8.56 -4.35 6.16
N GLU A 4 8.74 -4.00 4.89
CA GLU A 4 9.77 -4.58 4.03
C GLU A 4 10.75 -3.54 3.49
N GLY A 5 12.00 -3.97 3.29
CA GLY A 5 13.05 -3.21 2.60
C GLY A 5 13.76 -2.17 3.46
N GLN A 6 14.69 -1.44 2.83
CA GLN A 6 15.40 -0.33 3.46
C GLN A 6 14.52 0.92 3.54
N TRP A 7 14.82 1.80 4.51
CA TRP A 7 14.03 2.99 4.77
C TRP A 7 14.84 4.26 4.56
N GLU A 8 14.70 4.80 3.36
CA GLU A 8 15.45 5.95 2.87
C GLU A 8 14.68 7.27 3.00
N LYS A 9 13.68 7.32 3.90
CA LYS A 9 12.88 8.52 4.15
C LYS A 9 13.51 9.36 5.28
N PRO A 10 13.45 10.71 5.22
CA PRO A 10 14.03 11.60 6.23
C PRO A 10 13.20 11.67 7.54
N TYR A 11 12.37 10.66 7.80
CA TYR A 11 11.56 10.51 9.01
C TYR A 11 11.52 9.04 9.40
N SER A 12 11.29 8.69 10.66
CA SER A 12 11.26 7.29 11.09
C SER A 12 10.00 6.56 10.61
N ARG A 13 10.07 5.22 10.57
CA ARG A 13 8.89 4.37 10.34
C ARG A 13 7.79 4.64 11.37
N GLU A 14 8.16 4.77 12.64
CA GLU A 14 7.22 5.07 13.72
C GLU A 14 6.47 6.38 13.45
N LYS A 15 7.17 7.45 13.07
CA LYS A 15 6.54 8.72 12.70
C LYS A 15 5.58 8.59 11.51
N ALA A 16 5.85 7.65 10.59
CA ALA A 16 4.98 7.40 9.44
C ALA A 16 3.69 6.65 9.83
N VAL A 17 3.77 5.71 10.78
CA VAL A 17 2.64 4.83 11.12
C VAL A 17 1.88 5.20 12.38
N TYR A 18 2.52 5.90 13.32
CA TYR A 18 1.97 6.36 14.61
C TYR A 18 2.29 7.85 14.85
N PRO A 19 1.72 8.78 14.05
CA PRO A 19 2.00 10.21 14.20
C PRO A 19 1.40 10.82 15.48
N THR A 20 0.43 10.15 16.10
CA THR A 20 -0.28 10.56 17.32
C THR A 20 -0.58 9.33 18.18
N GLU A 21 -0.77 9.50 19.49
CA GLU A 21 -0.96 8.37 20.43
C GLU A 21 -2.24 7.57 20.16
N PHE A 22 -3.35 8.22 19.81
CA PHE A 22 -4.61 7.50 19.53
C PHE A 22 -4.50 6.54 18.33
N VAL A 23 -3.59 6.78 17.38
CA VAL A 23 -3.36 5.88 16.22
C VAL A 23 -2.67 4.58 16.66
N LYS A 24 -1.96 4.58 17.80
CA LYS A 24 -1.38 3.37 18.41
C LYS A 24 -2.45 2.50 19.05
N GLU A 25 -3.45 3.11 19.67
CA GLU A 25 -4.56 2.41 20.33
C GLU A 25 -5.48 1.72 19.32
N ALA A 26 -5.77 2.39 18.20
CA ALA A 26 -6.62 1.87 17.15
C ALA A 26 -6.01 2.14 15.76
N LYS A 27 -5.25 1.17 15.26
CA LYS A 27 -4.57 1.29 13.97
C LYS A 27 -5.45 0.79 12.83
N PHE A 28 -5.85 1.70 11.94
CA PHE A 28 -6.33 1.35 10.61
C PHE A 28 -5.18 1.41 9.60
N TRP A 29 -5.02 0.34 8.80
CA TRP A 29 -3.96 0.25 7.79
C TRP A 29 -4.50 0.63 6.41
N PRO A 30 -3.89 1.61 5.73
CA PRO A 30 -4.07 1.75 4.29
C PRO A 30 -3.61 0.47 3.60
N THR A 31 -4.51 -0.17 2.84
CA THR A 31 -4.24 -1.44 2.15
C THR A 31 -3.36 -1.27 0.92
N VAL A 32 -3.30 -0.05 0.36
CA VAL A 32 -2.48 0.30 -0.80
C VAL A 32 -1.78 1.63 -0.58
N ALA A 33 -0.73 1.88 -1.37
CA ALA A 33 -0.03 3.17 -1.40
C ALA A 33 -0.87 4.25 -2.11
N ARG A 34 -0.29 5.44 -2.31
CA ARG A 34 -0.93 6.51 -3.08
C ARG A 34 -1.20 6.03 -4.52
N ILE A 35 -2.44 6.21 -4.97
CA ILE A 35 -2.89 5.88 -6.33
C ILE A 35 -2.24 6.84 -7.35
N ASP A 36 -1.82 6.30 -8.50
CA ASP A 36 -1.43 7.08 -9.68
C ASP A 36 -2.66 7.36 -10.55
N SER A 37 -3.27 8.53 -10.36
CA SER A 37 -4.45 8.94 -11.12
C SER A 37 -4.16 9.15 -12.60
N ALA A 38 -3.01 9.74 -12.94
CA ALA A 38 -2.70 10.11 -14.32
C ALA A 38 -2.41 8.89 -15.19
N TYR A 39 -1.87 7.80 -14.61
CA TYR A 39 -1.77 6.53 -15.31
C TYR A 39 -3.17 5.93 -15.58
N GLY A 40 -4.07 5.96 -14.58
CA GLY A 40 -5.44 5.46 -14.72
C GLY A 40 -6.23 6.18 -15.81
N ASP A 41 -6.11 7.51 -15.90
CA ASP A 41 -6.78 8.30 -16.93
C ASP A 41 -6.28 7.97 -18.36
N ARG A 42 -5.00 7.58 -18.50
CA ARG A 42 -4.38 7.21 -19.78
C ARG A 42 -4.57 5.74 -20.15
N ASN A 43 -4.85 4.87 -19.18
CA ASN A 43 -4.96 3.42 -19.34
C ASN A 43 -6.27 2.92 -18.71
N LEU A 44 -7.39 3.30 -19.33
CA LEU A 44 -8.71 3.02 -18.77
C LEU A 44 -9.03 1.52 -18.77
N MET A 45 -9.05 0.93 -17.56
CA MET A 45 -9.50 -0.44 -17.30
C MET A 45 -10.69 -0.39 -16.33
N CYS A 46 -11.89 -0.66 -16.82
CA CYS A 46 -13.14 -0.51 -16.06
C CYS A 46 -13.91 -1.83 -15.88
N SER A 47 -13.24 -2.96 -16.11
CA SER A 47 -13.75 -4.31 -15.86
C SER A 47 -12.74 -5.10 -15.05
N CYS A 48 -13.18 -6.19 -14.42
CA CYS A 48 -12.28 -7.06 -13.67
C CYS A 48 -11.20 -7.63 -14.59
N ILE A 49 -9.97 -7.75 -14.06
CA ILE A 49 -8.94 -8.55 -14.70
C ILE A 49 -9.33 -10.04 -14.66
N PRO A 50 -8.77 -10.88 -15.54
CA PRO A 50 -8.95 -12.33 -15.49
C PRO A 50 -8.70 -12.89 -14.09
N VAL A 51 -9.48 -13.92 -13.69
CA VAL A 51 -9.36 -14.50 -12.35
C VAL A 51 -7.96 -15.07 -12.08
N SER A 52 -7.30 -15.56 -13.13
CA SER A 52 -5.90 -16.04 -13.09
C SER A 52 -4.93 -15.01 -12.51
N ASP A 53 -5.17 -13.74 -12.78
CA ASP A 53 -4.24 -12.67 -12.45
C ASP A 53 -4.30 -12.30 -10.95
N TYR A 54 -5.32 -12.77 -10.23
CA TYR A 54 -5.39 -12.68 -8.76
C TYR A 54 -4.66 -13.83 -8.06
N GLN A 55 -4.25 -14.89 -8.77
CA GLN A 55 -3.72 -16.12 -8.16
C GLN A 55 -2.22 -16.06 -7.83
N GLU A 56 -1.51 -14.97 -8.16
CA GLU A 56 -0.05 -14.90 -8.06
C GLU A 56 0.50 -14.63 -6.64
N GLU A 57 -0.35 -14.40 -5.62
CA GLU A 57 0.08 -13.97 -4.27
C GLU A 57 0.36 -15.10 -3.25
N GLU A 58 0.10 -16.38 -3.55
CA GLU A 58 0.40 -17.50 -2.62
C GLU A 58 1.89 -17.91 -2.57
N ALA A 59 2.73 -17.40 -3.48
CA ALA A 59 4.14 -17.84 -3.61
C ALA A 59 5.16 -16.97 -2.85
N MET A 60 4.73 -15.92 -2.15
CA MET A 60 5.62 -14.94 -1.48
C MET A 60 5.41 -14.87 0.05
N ALA A 61 4.67 -15.82 0.64
CA ALA A 61 4.50 -15.96 2.08
C ALA A 61 5.63 -16.78 2.73
#